data_AF-A0A956GS75-F1
#
_entry.id   AF-A0A956GS75-F1
#
_cell.length_a   1.000
_cell.length_b   1.000
_cell.length_c   1.000
_cell.angle_alpha   90.00
_cell.angle_beta   90.00
_cell.angle_gamma   90.00
#
_symmetry.space_group_name_H-M   'P 1'
#
loop_
_entity.id
_entity.type
_entity.pdbx_description
1 polymer ?
#
loop_
_entity_poly.entity_id
_entity_poly.type
_entity_poly.pdbx_seq_one_letter_code
_entity_poly.pdbx_strand_id
1 'polypeptide(L)'
;LGARSVAGGHVGLVALAVVLGVGLNLGVRGWRLAAAAAIGGGVAYLGGFAAGQVMIARETAPLPGWLEAMTAATAMSIVCVAALLPRHLVVVRDAVAAARRALPAELDDEVRGLVDRGHAVWEQASPRLDAEGQGLLRDGVLRLYELAGRWARVDRPADGVDALRARAAELDGRVEASTDEVAREQYRDARAAIADQLRYVDGIQQSRERVLARLHACVATLEKFRLASAHLETASASRQAVEGRQTVALLAEVTADIDACDAALDELGGAAPTAEAAAAASPATAG
;
A
#
# COMPACT_ATOMS: atom_id res chain seq x y z
N LEU A 1 -7.77 42.15 -37.65
CA LEU A 1 -6.89 42.48 -36.50
C LEU A 1 -7.44 42.07 -35.12
N GLY A 2 -8.69 41.56 -34.99
CA GLY A 2 -9.28 41.25 -33.68
C GLY A 2 -8.99 39.86 -33.06
N ALA A 3 -8.49 38.88 -33.83
CA ALA A 3 -8.29 37.51 -33.30
C ALA A 3 -7.04 37.34 -32.41
N ARG A 4 -6.04 38.23 -32.53
CA ARG A 4 -4.79 38.14 -31.76
C ARG A 4 -4.88 38.75 -30.35
N SER A 5 -5.84 39.64 -30.07
CA SER A 5 -6.03 40.22 -28.73
C SER A 5 -6.79 39.29 -27.78
N VAL A 6 -7.73 38.49 -28.30
CA VAL A 6 -8.51 37.52 -27.50
C VAL A 6 -7.63 36.36 -27.02
N ALA A 7 -6.69 35.90 -27.85
CA ALA A 7 -5.78 34.81 -27.49
C ALA A 7 -4.83 35.17 -26.33
N GLY A 8 -4.37 36.42 -26.23
CA GLY A 8 -3.47 36.85 -25.16
C GLY A 8 -4.14 36.90 -23.77
N GLY A 9 -5.44 37.24 -23.72
CA GLY A 9 -6.20 37.33 -22.46
C GLY A 9 -6.39 35.98 -21.78
N HIS A 10 -6.69 34.92 -22.55
CA HIS A 10 -6.89 33.59 -22.00
C HIS A 10 -5.60 32.98 -21.45
N VAL A 11 -4.45 33.23 -22.10
CA VAL A 11 -3.15 32.73 -21.64
C VAL A 11 -2.76 33.35 -20.30
N GLY A 12 -2.95 34.66 -20.13
CA GLY A 12 -2.69 35.35 -18.86
C GLY A 12 -3.58 34.84 -17.72
N LEU A 13 -4.84 34.53 -18.02
CA LEU A 13 -5.82 34.05 -17.04
C LEU A 13 -5.51 32.61 -16.59
N VAL A 14 -5.13 31.74 -17.52
CA VAL A 14 -4.67 30.38 -17.21
C VAL A 14 -3.39 30.42 -16.38
N ALA A 15 -2.42 31.26 -16.72
CA ALA A 15 -1.19 31.39 -15.97
C ALA A 15 -1.43 31.87 -14.53
N LEU A 16 -2.29 32.89 -14.34
CA LEU A 16 -2.67 33.38 -13.01
C LEU A 16 -3.40 32.31 -12.19
N ALA A 17 -4.33 31.57 -12.82
CA ALA A 17 -5.06 30.48 -12.20
C ALA A 17 -4.14 29.35 -11.71
N VAL A 18 -3.11 29.00 -12.51
CA VAL A 18 -2.10 28.01 -12.14
C VAL A 18 -1.25 28.52 -10.96
N VAL A 19 -0.79 29.77 -10.99
CA VAL A 19 0.04 30.36 -9.93
C VAL A 19 -0.73 30.45 -8.60
N LEU A 20 -1.98 30.91 -8.62
CA LEU A 20 -2.84 30.95 -7.43
C LEU A 20 -3.17 29.54 -6.91
N GLY A 21 -3.48 28.60 -7.81
CA GLY A 21 -3.76 27.22 -7.47
C GLY A 21 -2.56 26.53 -6.79
N VAL A 22 -1.34 26.78 -7.26
CA VAL A 22 -0.11 26.24 -6.67
C VAL A 22 0.24 26.96 -5.37
N GLY A 23 0.17 28.31 -5.35
CA GLY A 23 0.55 29.13 -4.19
C GLY A 23 -0.32 28.89 -2.96
N LEU A 24 -1.63 28.73 -3.14
CA LEU A 24 -2.58 28.45 -2.05
C LEU A 24 -2.47 27.02 -1.49
N ASN A 25 -1.76 26.12 -2.19
CA ASN A 25 -1.62 24.71 -1.82
C ASN A 25 -0.18 24.31 -1.47
N LEU A 26 0.70 25.27 -1.21
CA LEU A 26 2.03 25.04 -0.66
C LEU A 26 1.91 24.35 0.71
N GLY A 27 2.20 23.05 0.75
CA GLY A 27 2.09 22.20 1.95
C GLY A 27 1.29 20.92 1.74
N VAL A 28 0.54 20.80 0.64
CA VAL A 28 -0.18 19.58 0.26
C VAL A 28 0.69 18.75 -0.67
N ARG A 29 0.94 17.47 -0.38
CA ARG A 29 1.76 16.55 -1.21
C ARG A 29 0.92 15.50 -1.93
N GLY A 30 1.41 15.05 -3.08
CA GLY A 30 0.81 13.97 -3.88
C GLY A 30 -0.45 14.36 -4.64
N TRP A 31 -1.37 13.41 -4.85
CA TRP A 31 -2.59 13.60 -5.65
C TRP A 31 -3.50 14.73 -5.14
N ARG A 32 -3.42 15.07 -3.84
CA ARG A 32 -4.18 16.15 -3.23
C ARG A 32 -3.75 17.53 -3.75
N LEU A 33 -2.47 17.71 -4.08
CA LEU A 33 -1.98 18.92 -4.74
C LEU A 33 -2.55 19.05 -6.15
N ALA A 34 -2.55 17.94 -6.91
CA ALA A 34 -3.09 17.92 -8.27
C ALA A 34 -4.61 18.21 -8.27
N ALA A 35 -5.36 17.60 -7.34
CA ALA A 35 -6.79 17.87 -7.19
C ALA A 35 -7.06 19.31 -6.78
N ALA A 36 -6.31 19.86 -5.82
CA ALA A 36 -6.49 21.23 -5.37
C ALA A 36 -6.07 22.26 -6.44
N ALA A 37 -5.02 21.99 -7.21
CA ALA A 37 -4.60 22.81 -8.35
C ALA A 37 -5.62 22.76 -9.49
N ALA A 38 -6.21 21.59 -9.78
CA ALA A 38 -7.24 21.45 -10.80
C ALA A 38 -8.54 22.18 -10.40
N ILE A 39 -9.00 22.01 -9.16
CA ILE A 39 -10.19 22.70 -8.64
C ILE A 39 -9.94 24.21 -8.56
N GLY A 40 -8.84 24.64 -7.93
CA GLY A 40 -8.48 26.05 -7.82
C GLY A 40 -8.29 26.72 -9.18
N GLY A 41 -7.61 26.04 -10.11
CA GLY A 41 -7.43 26.50 -11.48
C GLY A 41 -8.74 26.60 -12.27
N GLY A 42 -9.62 25.59 -12.15
CA GLY A 42 -10.93 25.60 -12.80
C GLY A 42 -11.85 26.71 -12.29
N VAL A 43 -11.86 26.95 -10.98
CA VAL A 43 -12.66 28.02 -10.37
C VAL A 43 -12.10 29.40 -10.72
N ALA A 44 -10.78 29.59 -10.72
CA ALA A 44 -10.15 30.84 -11.15
C ALA A 44 -10.40 31.12 -12.65
N TYR A 45 -10.36 30.08 -13.49
CA TYR A 45 -10.71 30.17 -14.91
C TYR A 45 -12.16 30.60 -15.11
N LEU A 46 -13.11 29.96 -14.42
CA LEU A 46 -14.54 30.31 -14.47
C LEU A 46 -14.78 31.75 -14.00
N GLY A 47 -14.13 32.16 -12.91
CA GLY A 47 -14.23 33.54 -12.39
C GLY A 47 -13.73 34.57 -13.40
N GLY A 48 -12.56 34.34 -14.01
CA GLY A 48 -12.03 35.24 -15.03
C GLY A 48 -12.81 35.23 -16.34
N PHE A 49 -13.36 34.08 -16.75
CA PHE A 49 -14.25 33.99 -17.89
C PHE A 49 -15.55 34.78 -17.65
N ALA A 50 -16.18 34.63 -16.47
CA ALA A 50 -17.38 35.36 -16.11
C ALA A 50 -17.12 36.89 -16.06
N ALA A 51 -16.01 37.32 -15.44
CA ALA A 51 -15.61 38.72 -15.43
C ALA A 51 -15.39 39.28 -16.85
N GLY A 52 -14.76 38.50 -17.74
CA GLY A 52 -14.59 38.86 -19.14
C GLY A 52 -15.91 39.05 -19.89
N GLN A 53 -16.90 38.18 -19.64
CA GLN A 53 -18.23 38.31 -20.25
C GLN A 53 -18.98 39.55 -19.73
N VAL A 54 -18.87 39.87 -18.44
CA VAL A 54 -19.47 41.08 -17.84
C VAL A 54 -18.90 42.37 -18.43
N MET A 55 -17.59 42.41 -18.71
CA MET A 55 -16.97 43.58 -19.36
C MET A 55 -17.36 43.74 -20.83
N ILE A 56 -17.70 42.65 -21.53
CA ILE A 56 -18.11 42.68 -22.94
C ILE A 56 -19.61 43.01 -23.06
N ALA A 57 -20.41 42.70 -22.04
CA ALA A 57 -21.84 42.99 -22.01
C ALA A 57 -22.07 44.51 -21.93
N ARG A 58 -22.38 45.16 -23.05
CA ARG A 58 -22.72 46.60 -23.12
C ARG A 58 -23.91 47.01 -22.24
N GLU A 59 -24.72 46.05 -21.79
CA GLU A 59 -25.89 46.26 -20.93
C GLU A 59 -25.54 46.47 -19.45
N THR A 60 -24.28 46.28 -19.03
CA THR A 60 -23.82 46.58 -17.65
C THR A 60 -23.33 48.01 -17.48
N ALA A 61 -23.25 48.79 -18.58
CA ALA A 61 -22.85 50.19 -18.56
C ALA A 61 -23.64 51.13 -17.61
N PRO A 62 -24.94 50.90 -17.30
CA PRO A 62 -25.66 51.76 -16.34
C PRO A 62 -25.50 51.32 -14.88
N LEU A 63 -24.77 50.23 -14.57
CA LEU A 63 -24.63 49.78 -13.19
C LEU A 63 -23.66 50.70 -12.41
N PRO A 64 -24.04 51.14 -11.20
CA PRO A 64 -23.13 51.81 -10.29
C PRO A 64 -21.89 50.94 -9.99
N GLY A 65 -20.69 51.52 -10.03
CA GLY A 65 -19.44 50.76 -9.86
C GLY A 65 -19.31 49.99 -8.53
N TRP A 66 -20.09 50.34 -7.50
CA TRP A 66 -20.14 49.57 -6.26
C TRP A 66 -20.83 48.20 -6.43
N LEU A 67 -21.83 48.08 -7.31
CA LEU A 67 -22.50 46.81 -7.61
C LEU A 67 -21.55 45.86 -8.35
N GLU A 68 -20.81 46.39 -9.31
CA GLU A 68 -19.76 45.63 -10.01
C GLU A 68 -18.72 45.09 -9.02
N ALA A 69 -18.21 45.96 -8.13
CA ALA A 69 -17.27 45.56 -7.09
C ALA A 69 -17.84 44.49 -6.14
N MET A 70 -19.12 44.59 -5.74
CA MET A 70 -19.76 43.59 -4.88
C MET A 70 -19.89 42.23 -5.58
N THR A 71 -20.25 42.21 -6.86
CA THR A 71 -20.37 40.95 -7.62
C THR A 71 -19.00 40.28 -7.81
N ALA A 72 -17.96 41.06 -8.12
CA ALA A 72 -16.59 40.56 -8.24
C ALA A 72 -16.06 40.02 -6.89
N ALA A 73 -16.29 40.75 -5.79
CA ALA A 73 -15.89 40.33 -4.45
C ALA A 73 -16.62 39.05 -4.00
N THR A 74 -17.90 38.93 -4.34
CA THR A 74 -18.71 37.73 -4.03
C THR A 74 -18.24 36.52 -4.85
N ALA A 75 -17.95 36.71 -6.14
CA ALA A 75 -17.39 35.64 -6.96
C ALA A 75 -16.04 35.16 -6.39
N MET A 76 -15.15 36.08 -6.05
CA MET A 76 -13.84 35.76 -5.46
C MET A 76 -13.96 35.09 -4.08
N SER A 77 -14.90 35.49 -3.23
CA SER A 77 -15.09 34.84 -1.92
C SER A 77 -15.57 33.39 -2.06
N ILE A 78 -16.45 33.09 -3.02
CA ILE A 78 -16.87 31.73 -3.35
C ILE A 78 -15.67 30.89 -3.82
N VAL A 79 -14.78 31.47 -4.66
CA VAL A 79 -13.54 30.82 -5.09
C VAL A 79 -12.63 30.50 -3.90
N CYS A 80 -12.44 31.47 -3.00
CA CYS A 80 -11.61 31.28 -1.81
C CYS A 80 -12.18 30.19 -0.88
N VAL A 81 -13.50 30.17 -0.66
CA VAL A 81 -14.16 29.12 0.15
C VAL A 81 -14.02 27.74 -0.51
N ALA A 82 -14.24 27.66 -1.82
CA ALA A 82 -14.07 26.41 -2.58
C ALA A 82 -12.62 25.91 -2.59
N ALA A 83 -11.63 26.82 -2.62
CA ALA A 83 -10.22 26.49 -2.55
C ALA A 83 -9.78 25.99 -1.15
N LEU A 84 -10.46 26.42 -0.09
CA LEU A 84 -10.23 25.94 1.28
C LEU A 84 -10.95 24.61 1.58
N LEU A 85 -11.96 24.24 0.78
CA LEU A 85 -12.74 23.02 0.97
C LEU A 85 -11.86 21.75 1.05
N PRO A 86 -10.87 21.50 0.16
CA PRO A 86 -10.05 20.30 0.19
C PRO A 86 -9.19 20.13 1.46
N ARG A 87 -8.85 21.23 2.13
CA ARG A 87 -8.13 21.21 3.42
C ARG A 87 -9.01 20.65 4.54
N HIS A 88 -10.31 20.89 4.48
CA HIS A 88 -11.28 20.49 5.49
C HIS A 88 -12.04 19.22 5.11
N LEU A 89 -11.98 18.81 3.85
CA LEU A 89 -12.38 17.47 3.43
C LEU A 89 -11.33 16.47 3.92
N VAL A 90 -11.63 15.88 5.08
CA VAL A 90 -11.08 14.56 5.44
C VAL A 90 -11.75 13.59 4.48
N VAL A 91 -11.10 13.33 3.35
CA VAL A 91 -11.44 12.15 2.57
C VAL A 91 -11.07 10.98 3.47
N VAL A 92 -12.04 10.49 4.22
CA VAL A 92 -11.97 9.19 4.91
C VAL A 92 -11.98 8.17 3.79
N ARG A 93 -10.82 8.01 3.14
CA ARG A 93 -10.55 6.80 2.38
C ARG A 93 -10.59 5.72 3.43
N ASP A 94 -11.57 4.84 3.30
CA ASP A 94 -11.55 3.58 4.00
C ASP A 94 -10.17 2.94 3.75
N ALA A 95 -9.34 2.98 4.78
CA ALA A 95 -7.96 2.53 4.70
C ALA A 95 -7.91 1.03 4.41
N VAL A 96 -8.89 0.27 4.92
CA VAL A 96 -9.03 -1.17 4.69
C VAL A 96 -9.35 -1.43 3.24
N ALA A 97 -10.34 -0.73 2.66
CA ALA A 97 -10.66 -0.86 1.24
C ALA A 97 -9.53 -0.37 0.31
N ALA A 98 -8.74 0.63 0.73
CA ALA A 98 -7.57 1.08 -0.02
C ALA A 98 -6.43 0.04 0.02
N ALA A 99 -6.13 -0.51 1.20
CA ALA A 99 -5.10 -1.52 1.38
C ALA A 99 -5.46 -2.83 0.68
N ARG A 100 -6.72 -3.28 0.75
CA ARG A 100 -7.21 -4.46 0.03
C ARG A 100 -7.02 -4.33 -1.48
N ARG A 101 -7.27 -3.14 -2.05
CA ARG A 101 -7.05 -2.87 -3.49
C ARG A 101 -5.58 -2.76 -3.87
N ALA A 102 -4.69 -2.50 -2.92
CA ALA A 102 -3.26 -2.42 -3.14
C ALA A 102 -2.58 -3.80 -3.11
N LEU A 103 -3.30 -4.86 -2.70
CA LEU A 103 -2.78 -6.22 -2.71
C LEU A 103 -2.47 -6.67 -4.15
N PRO A 104 -1.39 -7.45 -4.35
CA PRO A 104 -1.09 -8.04 -5.65
C PRO A 104 -2.25 -8.90 -6.17
N ALA A 105 -2.51 -8.82 -7.48
CA ALA A 105 -3.54 -9.64 -8.11
C ALA A 105 -3.22 -11.15 -8.02
N GLU A 106 -1.94 -11.49 -8.09
CA GLU A 106 -1.38 -12.84 -8.08
C GLU A 106 -1.06 -13.33 -6.67
N LEU A 107 -2.04 -13.27 -5.77
CA LEU A 107 -1.97 -13.98 -4.49
C LEU A 107 -2.24 -15.48 -4.68
N ASP A 108 -1.59 -16.29 -3.87
CA ASP A 108 -1.95 -17.71 -3.72
C ASP A 108 -3.41 -17.82 -3.25
N ASP A 109 -4.15 -18.80 -3.76
CA ASP A 109 -5.58 -18.97 -3.45
C ASP A 109 -5.85 -19.13 -1.94
N GLU A 110 -4.95 -19.81 -1.23
CA GLU A 110 -5.02 -19.97 0.22
C GLU A 110 -4.87 -18.63 0.95
N VAL A 111 -3.86 -17.83 0.59
CA VAL A 111 -3.63 -16.51 1.21
C VAL A 111 -4.72 -15.53 0.83
N ARG A 112 -5.23 -15.58 -0.41
CA ARG A 112 -6.41 -14.83 -0.84
C ARG A 112 -7.63 -15.18 0.03
N GLY A 113 -7.88 -16.47 0.26
CA GLY A 113 -8.94 -16.94 1.15
C GLY A 113 -8.79 -16.43 2.59
N LEU A 114 -7.55 -16.35 3.11
CA LEU A 114 -7.27 -15.77 4.43
C LEU A 114 -7.57 -14.27 4.49
N VAL A 115 -7.11 -13.51 3.50
CA VAL A 115 -7.38 -12.06 3.36
C VAL A 115 -8.87 -11.78 3.28
N ASP A 116 -9.60 -12.56 2.46
CA ASP A 116 -11.05 -12.38 2.29
C ASP A 116 -11.82 -12.69 3.58
N ARG A 117 -11.39 -13.71 4.35
CA ARG A 117 -11.96 -13.97 5.68
C ARG A 117 -11.67 -12.84 6.66
N GLY A 118 -10.43 -12.34 6.72
CA GLY A 118 -10.08 -11.19 7.55
C GLY A 118 -10.88 -9.93 7.17
N HIS A 119 -11.12 -9.71 5.88
CA HIS A 119 -11.98 -8.63 5.41
C HIS A 119 -13.46 -8.82 5.80
N ALA A 120 -13.97 -10.05 5.71
CA ALA A 120 -15.33 -10.34 6.15
C ALA A 120 -15.51 -10.10 7.66
N VAL A 121 -14.47 -10.37 8.46
CA VAL A 121 -14.45 -10.01 9.88
C VAL A 121 -14.57 -8.49 10.07
N TRP A 122 -13.79 -7.70 9.32
CA TRP A 122 -13.89 -6.23 9.34
C TRP A 122 -15.31 -5.74 9.07
N GLU A 123 -15.92 -6.15 7.95
CA GLU A 123 -17.26 -5.74 7.54
C GLU A 123 -18.34 -6.10 8.58
N GLN A 124 -18.22 -7.27 9.21
CA GLN A 124 -19.20 -7.77 10.16
C GLN A 124 -19.05 -7.17 11.56
N ALA A 125 -17.81 -6.98 12.03
CA ALA A 125 -17.54 -6.54 13.40
C ALA A 125 -17.39 -5.03 13.52
N SER A 126 -16.81 -4.33 12.54
CA SER A 126 -16.51 -2.90 12.64
C SER A 126 -17.71 -2.02 12.99
N PRO A 127 -18.94 -2.23 12.44
CA PRO A 127 -20.08 -1.37 12.76
C PRO A 127 -20.58 -1.50 14.21
N ARG A 128 -20.13 -2.54 14.92
CA ARG A 128 -20.60 -2.93 16.25
C ARG A 128 -19.67 -2.47 17.37
N LEU A 129 -18.52 -1.92 17.01
CA LEU A 129 -17.46 -1.54 17.93
C LEU A 129 -17.47 -0.03 18.19
N ASP A 130 -16.94 0.35 19.34
CA ASP A 130 -16.57 1.73 19.61
C ASP A 130 -15.33 2.15 18.79
N ALA A 131 -14.94 3.43 18.88
CA ALA A 131 -13.83 3.95 18.09
C ALA A 131 -12.49 3.27 18.40
N GLU A 132 -12.28 2.85 19.66
CA GLU A 132 -11.06 2.15 20.08
C GLU A 132 -11.01 0.74 19.51
N GLY A 133 -12.06 -0.06 19.70
CA GLY A 133 -12.16 -1.41 19.15
C GLY A 133 -12.14 -1.42 17.62
N GLN A 134 -12.79 -0.45 16.97
CA GLN A 134 -12.70 -0.27 15.52
C GLN A 134 -11.27 0.07 15.08
N GLY A 135 -10.56 0.92 15.82
CA GLY A 135 -9.16 1.26 15.54
C GLY A 135 -8.25 0.04 15.59
N LEU A 136 -8.35 -0.76 16.65
CA LEU A 136 -7.57 -1.98 16.82
C LEU A 136 -7.90 -3.05 15.78
N LEU A 137 -9.19 -3.24 15.47
CA LEU A 137 -9.60 -4.19 14.43
C LEU A 137 -9.08 -3.76 13.06
N ARG A 138 -9.17 -2.46 12.75
CA ARG A 138 -8.63 -1.90 11.51
C ARG A 138 -7.14 -2.16 11.42
N ASP A 139 -6.38 -1.89 12.48
CA ASP A 139 -4.94 -2.04 12.49
C ASP A 139 -4.54 -3.52 12.32
N GLY A 140 -5.23 -4.45 12.98
CA GLY A 140 -5.03 -5.89 12.79
C GLY A 140 -5.29 -6.35 11.35
N VAL A 141 -6.37 -5.88 10.72
CA VAL A 141 -6.71 -6.21 9.32
C VAL A 141 -5.74 -5.58 8.32
N LEU A 142 -5.32 -4.34 8.55
CA LEU A 142 -4.32 -3.67 7.70
C LEU A 142 -2.97 -4.41 7.73
N ARG A 143 -2.54 -4.84 8.93
CA ARG A 143 -1.32 -5.62 9.09
C ARG A 143 -1.44 -7.01 8.47
N LEU A 144 -2.60 -7.67 8.55
CA LEU A 144 -2.87 -8.90 7.80
C LEU A 144 -2.66 -8.70 6.29
N TYR A 145 -3.15 -7.58 5.72
CA TYR A 145 -2.95 -7.27 4.31
C TYR A 145 -1.49 -6.98 3.97
N GLU A 146 -0.77 -6.26 4.83
CA GLU A 146 0.66 -6.04 4.67
C GLU A 146 1.43 -7.36 4.65
N LEU A 147 1.11 -8.27 5.57
CA LEU A 147 1.72 -9.60 5.66
C LEU A 147 1.43 -10.44 4.40
N ALA A 148 0.19 -10.42 3.90
CA ALA A 148 -0.18 -11.07 2.64
C ALA A 148 0.53 -10.43 1.43
N GLY A 149 0.66 -9.10 1.40
CA GLY A 149 1.38 -8.37 0.36
C GLY A 149 2.87 -8.71 0.35
N ARG A 150 3.49 -8.89 1.51
CA ARG A 150 4.87 -9.39 1.62
C ARG A 150 5.00 -10.83 1.20
N TRP A 151 4.10 -11.71 1.62
CA TRP A 151 4.08 -13.11 1.19
C TRP A 151 4.13 -13.23 -0.34
N ALA A 152 3.33 -12.43 -1.04
CA ALA A 152 3.31 -12.41 -2.50
C ALA A 152 4.64 -11.96 -3.15
N ARG A 153 5.50 -11.26 -2.41
CA ARG A 153 6.84 -10.85 -2.88
C ARG A 153 7.94 -11.86 -2.54
N VAL A 154 7.68 -12.80 -1.62
CA VAL A 154 8.66 -13.85 -1.30
C VAL A 154 8.67 -14.84 -2.46
N ASP A 155 9.71 -14.76 -3.27
CA ASP A 155 9.90 -15.62 -4.44
C ASP A 155 9.72 -17.10 -4.08
N ARG A 156 9.08 -17.84 -4.99
CA ARG A 156 9.09 -19.30 -4.93
C ARG A 156 10.40 -19.76 -5.56
N PRO A 157 11.31 -20.40 -4.81
CA PRO A 157 12.48 -21.04 -5.42
C PRO A 157 12.12 -22.31 -6.21
N ALA A 158 10.83 -22.51 -6.57
CA ALA A 158 10.34 -23.73 -7.22
C ALA A 158 11.02 -23.96 -8.57
N ASP A 159 11.35 -22.89 -9.29
CA ASP A 159 12.06 -22.94 -10.56
C ASP A 159 13.55 -23.16 -10.31
N GLY A 160 13.92 -24.42 -10.05
CA GLY A 160 15.33 -24.80 -9.98
C GLY A 160 15.66 -25.88 -8.96
N VAL A 161 14.78 -26.20 -8.00
CA VAL A 161 15.11 -27.22 -6.98
C VAL A 161 15.38 -28.58 -7.63
N ASP A 162 14.53 -29.00 -8.56
CA ASP A 162 14.71 -30.27 -9.26
C ASP A 162 15.93 -30.24 -10.18
N ALA A 163 16.26 -29.09 -10.76
CA ALA A 163 17.48 -28.90 -11.53
C ALA A 163 18.73 -28.98 -10.63
N LEU A 164 18.70 -28.40 -9.44
CA LEU A 164 19.78 -28.49 -8.44
C LEU A 164 19.96 -29.93 -7.96
N ARG A 165 18.86 -30.65 -7.69
CA ARG A 165 18.90 -32.08 -7.32
C ARG A 165 19.45 -32.94 -8.46
N ALA A 166 19.01 -32.72 -9.70
CA ALA A 166 19.53 -33.41 -10.86
C ALA A 166 21.02 -33.13 -11.06
N ARG A 167 21.44 -31.88 -10.88
CA ARG A 167 22.85 -31.47 -10.97
C ARG A 167 23.70 -32.09 -9.87
N ALA A 168 23.18 -32.18 -8.65
CA ALA A 168 23.83 -32.88 -7.54
C ALA A 168 24.06 -34.35 -7.89
N ALA A 169 23.03 -35.05 -8.39
CA ALA A 169 23.15 -36.45 -8.80
C ALA A 169 24.12 -36.65 -9.97
N GLU A 170 24.15 -35.72 -10.94
CA GLU A 170 25.12 -35.74 -12.03
C GLU A 170 26.56 -35.60 -11.51
N LEU A 171 26.81 -34.68 -10.57
CA LEU A 171 28.12 -34.50 -9.94
C LEU A 171 28.54 -35.74 -9.16
N ASP A 172 27.62 -36.37 -8.43
CA ASP A 172 27.88 -37.62 -7.70
C ASP A 172 28.33 -38.74 -8.68
N GLY A 173 27.65 -38.88 -9.83
CA GLY A 173 28.08 -39.82 -10.89
C GLY A 173 29.45 -39.48 -11.50
N ARG A 174 29.79 -38.19 -11.65
CA ARG A 174 31.12 -37.76 -12.13
C ARG A 174 32.23 -38.03 -11.11
N VAL A 175 31.95 -37.89 -9.81
CA VAL A 175 32.89 -38.24 -8.73
C VAL A 175 33.24 -39.72 -8.77
N GLU A 176 32.24 -40.59 -8.97
CA GLU A 176 32.42 -42.04 -9.06
C GLU A 176 33.15 -42.46 -10.34
N ALA A 177 32.85 -41.84 -11.47
CA ALA A 177 33.44 -42.19 -12.77
C ALA A 177 34.86 -41.62 -12.99
N SER A 178 35.25 -40.55 -12.28
CA SER A 178 36.55 -39.90 -12.47
C SER A 178 37.70 -40.72 -11.88
N THR A 179 38.75 -40.95 -12.68
CA THR A 179 40.00 -41.59 -12.23
C THR A 179 41.04 -40.60 -11.73
N ASP A 180 40.93 -39.31 -12.11
CA ASP A 180 41.81 -38.24 -11.67
C ASP A 180 41.35 -37.71 -10.30
N GLU A 181 42.25 -37.72 -9.32
CA GLU A 181 41.96 -37.28 -7.95
C GLU A 181 41.70 -35.78 -7.88
N VAL A 182 42.41 -34.97 -8.66
CA VAL A 182 42.23 -33.50 -8.65
C VAL A 182 40.84 -33.16 -9.18
N ALA A 183 40.45 -33.75 -10.32
CA ALA A 183 39.11 -33.58 -10.86
C ALA A 183 38.02 -34.08 -9.88
N ARG A 184 38.28 -35.18 -9.18
CA ARG A 184 37.35 -35.74 -8.19
C ARG A 184 37.15 -34.80 -6.99
N GLU A 185 38.22 -34.20 -6.50
CA GLU A 185 38.15 -33.18 -5.43
C GLU A 185 37.34 -31.96 -5.89
N GLN A 186 37.61 -31.43 -7.09
CA GLN A 186 36.83 -30.31 -7.64
C GLN A 186 35.34 -30.63 -7.81
N TYR A 187 34.99 -31.86 -8.21
CA TYR A 187 33.58 -32.28 -8.27
C TYR A 187 32.93 -32.41 -6.88
N ARG A 188 33.67 -32.84 -5.86
CA ARG A 188 33.18 -32.86 -4.47
C ARG A 188 32.94 -31.45 -3.94
N ASP A 189 33.83 -30.49 -4.25
CA ASP A 189 33.65 -29.09 -3.87
C ASP A 189 32.42 -28.48 -4.53
N ALA A 190 32.25 -28.70 -5.84
CA ALA A 190 31.06 -28.28 -6.56
C ALA A 190 29.78 -28.92 -5.98
N ARG A 191 29.84 -30.19 -5.61
CA ARG A 191 28.72 -30.92 -4.98
C ARG A 191 28.37 -30.37 -3.61
N ALA A 192 29.36 -29.97 -2.82
CA ALA A 192 29.16 -29.31 -1.53
C ALA A 192 28.47 -27.96 -1.71
N ALA A 193 28.89 -27.15 -2.69
CA ALA A 193 28.24 -25.88 -2.99
C ALA A 193 26.75 -26.04 -3.39
N ILE A 194 26.41 -27.07 -4.18
CA ILE A 194 25.01 -27.40 -4.50
C ILE A 194 24.23 -27.87 -3.25
N ALA A 195 24.88 -28.62 -2.36
CA ALA A 195 24.27 -29.02 -1.09
C ALA A 195 23.88 -27.80 -0.24
N ASP A 196 24.75 -26.79 -0.21
CA ASP A 196 24.50 -25.54 0.52
C ASP A 196 23.31 -24.79 -0.07
N GLN A 197 23.25 -24.66 -1.39
CA GLN A 197 22.10 -24.08 -2.09
C GLN A 197 20.78 -24.80 -1.76
N LEU A 198 20.78 -26.14 -1.74
CA LEU A 198 19.61 -26.93 -1.35
C LEU A 198 19.20 -26.67 0.11
N ARG A 199 20.16 -26.59 1.05
CA ARG A 199 19.89 -26.22 2.45
C ARG A 199 19.25 -24.84 2.56
N TYR A 200 19.70 -23.86 1.77
CA TYR A 200 19.07 -22.54 1.73
C TYR A 200 17.63 -22.60 1.21
N VAL A 201 17.37 -23.36 0.14
CA VAL A 201 16.02 -23.54 -0.38
C VAL A 201 15.10 -24.18 0.66
N ASP A 202 15.55 -25.22 1.36
CA ASP A 202 14.78 -25.87 2.42
C ASP A 202 14.48 -24.88 3.57
N GLY A 203 15.47 -24.05 3.93
CA GLY A 203 15.28 -22.96 4.90
C GLY A 203 14.21 -21.95 4.46
N ILE A 204 14.17 -21.58 3.18
CA ILE A 204 13.14 -20.69 2.62
C ILE A 204 11.76 -21.37 2.72
N GLN A 205 11.64 -22.65 2.35
CA GLN A 205 10.37 -23.38 2.42
C GLN A 205 9.83 -23.49 3.85
N GLN A 206 10.66 -23.87 4.82
CA GLN A 206 10.26 -23.93 6.23
C GLN A 206 9.81 -22.57 6.75
N SER A 207 10.50 -21.51 6.33
CA SER A 207 10.14 -20.15 6.75
C SER A 207 8.83 -19.70 6.11
N ARG A 208 8.58 -20.10 4.85
CA ARG A 208 7.30 -19.89 4.18
C ARG A 208 6.16 -20.60 4.90
N GLU A 209 6.32 -21.88 5.22
CA GLU A 209 5.33 -22.65 6.00
C GLU A 209 5.03 -21.98 7.35
N ARG A 210 6.05 -21.49 8.04
CA ARG A 210 5.90 -20.75 9.31
C ARG A 210 5.07 -19.47 9.13
N VAL A 211 5.32 -18.67 8.09
CA VAL A 211 4.55 -17.46 7.81
C VAL A 211 3.09 -17.80 7.48
N LEU A 212 2.86 -18.82 6.67
CA LEU A 212 1.51 -19.26 6.31
C LEU A 212 0.73 -19.75 7.54
N ALA A 213 1.35 -20.59 8.38
CA ALA A 213 0.74 -21.04 9.64
C ALA A 213 0.39 -19.86 10.56
N ARG A 214 1.24 -18.83 10.59
CA ARG A 214 0.97 -17.60 11.36
C ARG A 214 -0.15 -16.75 10.76
N LEU A 215 -0.25 -16.64 9.43
CA LEU A 215 -1.39 -15.98 8.77
C LEU A 215 -2.72 -16.66 9.16
N HIS A 216 -2.76 -18.00 9.18
CA HIS A 216 -3.91 -18.76 9.69
C HIS A 216 -4.23 -18.42 11.14
N ALA A 217 -3.22 -18.38 12.01
CA ALA A 217 -3.41 -18.01 13.41
C ALA A 217 -3.99 -16.58 13.55
N CYS A 218 -3.47 -15.61 12.81
CA CYS A 218 -3.97 -14.22 12.83
C CYS A 218 -5.45 -14.15 12.43
N VAL A 219 -5.84 -14.85 11.35
CA VAL A 219 -7.24 -14.89 10.91
C VAL A 219 -8.13 -15.58 11.93
N ALA A 220 -7.68 -16.70 12.52
CA ALA A 220 -8.43 -17.40 13.56
C ALA A 220 -8.68 -16.50 14.79
N THR A 221 -7.68 -15.70 15.19
CA THR A 221 -7.83 -14.77 16.32
C THR A 221 -8.76 -13.59 15.97
N LEU A 222 -8.72 -13.07 14.73
CA LEU A 222 -9.71 -12.08 14.25
C LEU A 222 -11.14 -12.66 14.25
N GLU A 223 -11.31 -13.91 13.81
CA GLU A 223 -12.60 -14.60 13.85
C GLU A 223 -13.10 -14.82 15.29
N LYS A 224 -12.20 -15.19 16.22
CA LYS A 224 -12.50 -15.28 17.66
C LYS A 224 -12.95 -13.92 18.21
N PHE A 225 -12.25 -12.84 17.85
CA PHE A 225 -12.63 -11.49 18.23
C PHE A 225 -14.04 -11.13 17.72
N ARG A 226 -14.35 -11.44 16.46
CA ARG A 226 -15.69 -11.23 15.88
C ARG A 226 -16.78 -11.96 16.66
N LEU A 227 -16.53 -13.19 17.07
CA LEU A 227 -17.49 -13.97 17.87
C LEU A 227 -17.68 -13.35 19.25
N ALA A 228 -16.59 -12.91 19.89
CA ALA A 228 -16.65 -12.25 21.18
C ALA A 228 -17.38 -10.90 21.09
N SER A 229 -17.16 -10.09 20.05
CA SER A 229 -17.89 -8.83 19.85
C SER A 229 -19.38 -9.04 19.59
N ALA A 230 -19.75 -10.11 18.87
CA ALA A 230 -21.16 -10.50 18.72
C ALA A 230 -21.80 -10.92 20.04
N HIS A 231 -21.05 -11.55 20.96
CA HIS A 231 -21.56 -11.89 22.30
C HIS A 231 -21.80 -10.64 23.17
N LEU A 232 -20.94 -9.62 23.06
CA LEU A 232 -21.09 -8.36 23.80
C LEU A 232 -22.41 -7.65 23.52
N GLU A 233 -22.90 -7.68 22.28
CA GLU A 233 -24.18 -7.09 21.89
C GLU A 233 -25.36 -7.73 22.63
N THR A 234 -25.22 -8.99 23.04
CA THR A 234 -26.29 -9.75 23.70
C THR A 234 -26.19 -9.67 25.23
N ALA A 235 -25.03 -9.27 25.77
CA ALA A 235 -24.76 -9.24 27.20
C ALA A 235 -25.27 -7.94 27.88
N SER A 236 -25.71 -8.05 29.13
CA SER A 236 -26.12 -6.89 29.95
C SER A 236 -24.97 -5.88 30.13
N ALA A 237 -25.28 -4.58 30.17
CA ALA A 237 -24.31 -3.46 30.19
C ALA A 237 -23.13 -3.58 31.18
N SER A 238 -23.30 -4.22 32.34
CA SER A 238 -22.21 -4.43 33.32
C SER A 238 -21.21 -5.52 32.90
N ARG A 239 -21.66 -6.57 32.20
CA ARG A 239 -20.80 -7.60 31.60
C ARG A 239 -20.08 -7.08 30.37
N GLN A 240 -20.77 -6.24 29.60
CA GLN A 240 -20.25 -5.64 28.36
C GLN A 240 -18.95 -4.86 28.59
N ALA A 241 -18.79 -4.16 29.72
CA ALA A 241 -17.57 -3.42 30.03
C ALA A 241 -16.37 -4.32 30.40
N VAL A 242 -16.61 -5.47 31.03
CA VAL A 242 -15.55 -6.44 31.40
C VAL A 242 -15.13 -7.26 30.19
N GLU A 243 -16.11 -7.82 29.50
CA GLU A 243 -15.89 -8.61 28.28
C GLU A 243 -15.32 -7.72 27.16
N GLY A 244 -15.76 -6.46 27.06
CA GLY A 244 -15.23 -5.47 26.11
C GLY A 244 -13.71 -5.31 26.21
N ARG A 245 -13.19 -5.15 27.44
CA ARG A 245 -11.74 -5.09 27.70
C ARG A 245 -11.01 -6.37 27.31
N GLN A 246 -11.63 -7.54 27.47
CA GLN A 246 -11.03 -8.81 27.04
C GLN A 246 -10.95 -8.90 25.51
N THR A 247 -11.97 -8.45 24.79
CA THR A 247 -11.93 -8.36 23.32
C THR A 247 -10.83 -7.42 22.82
N VAL A 248 -10.68 -6.25 23.47
CA VAL A 248 -9.61 -5.30 23.18
C VAL A 248 -8.23 -5.93 23.42
N ALA A 249 -8.07 -6.68 24.52
CA ALA A 249 -6.84 -7.41 24.80
C ALA A 249 -6.53 -8.49 23.73
N LEU A 250 -7.54 -9.20 23.24
CA LEU A 250 -7.37 -10.15 22.13
C LEU A 250 -6.89 -9.46 20.84
N LEU A 251 -7.37 -8.25 20.53
CA LEU A 251 -6.86 -7.49 19.37
C LEU A 251 -5.43 -6.98 19.56
N ALA A 252 -5.07 -6.60 20.78
CA ALA A 252 -3.70 -6.24 21.11
C ALA A 252 -2.77 -7.46 20.93
N GLU A 253 -3.21 -8.65 21.35
CA GLU A 253 -2.52 -9.92 21.11
C GLU A 253 -2.37 -10.21 19.61
N VAL A 254 -3.43 -10.06 18.80
CA VAL A 254 -3.35 -10.16 17.33
C VAL A 254 -2.30 -9.23 16.77
N THR A 255 -2.28 -7.98 17.22
CA THR A 255 -1.33 -6.98 16.71
C THR A 255 0.11 -7.38 17.02
N ALA A 256 0.36 -7.87 18.25
CA ALA A 256 1.67 -8.36 18.67
C ALA A 256 2.10 -9.63 17.90
N ASP A 257 1.17 -10.56 17.64
CA ASP A 257 1.42 -11.73 16.81
C ASP A 257 1.83 -11.33 15.39
N ILE A 258 1.16 -10.31 14.81
CA ILE A 258 1.52 -9.82 13.49
C ILE A 258 2.88 -9.09 13.50
N ASP A 259 3.22 -8.34 14.54
CA ASP A 259 4.57 -7.77 14.72
C ASP A 259 5.64 -8.88 14.76
N ALA A 260 5.36 -9.99 15.43
CA ALA A 260 6.26 -11.15 15.42
C ALA A 260 6.36 -11.83 14.04
N CYS A 261 5.29 -11.77 13.23
CA CYS A 261 5.31 -12.24 11.85
C CYS A 261 6.17 -11.34 10.96
N ASP A 262 6.09 -10.04 11.18
CA ASP A 262 6.88 -9.03 10.49
C ASP A 262 8.38 -9.32 10.64
N ALA A 263 8.85 -9.46 11.88
CA ALA A 263 10.23 -9.78 12.18
C ALA A 263 10.73 -11.07 11.49
N ALA A 264 9.89 -12.10 11.40
CA ALA A 264 10.25 -13.35 10.71
C ALA A 264 10.31 -13.22 9.18
N LEU A 265 9.53 -12.31 8.59
CA LEU A 265 9.63 -11.99 7.17
C LEU A 265 10.86 -11.13 6.86
N ASP A 266 11.26 -10.25 7.78
CA ASP A 266 12.51 -9.48 7.64
C ASP A 266 13.74 -10.39 7.73
N GLU A 267 13.74 -11.40 8.60
CA GLU A 267 14.77 -12.44 8.64
C GLU A 267 14.91 -13.17 7.29
N LEU A 268 13.80 -13.39 6.58
CA LEU A 268 13.79 -13.98 5.24
C LEU A 268 14.37 -13.06 4.18
N GLY A 269 14.03 -11.76 4.22
CA GLY A 269 14.54 -10.77 3.29
C GLY A 269 16.03 -10.47 3.45
N GLY A 270 16.54 -10.52 4.68
CA GLY A 270 17.96 -10.31 5.00
C GLY A 270 18.88 -11.50 4.70
N ALA A 271 18.33 -12.71 4.57
CA ALA A 271 19.09 -13.92 4.29
C ALA A 271 19.42 -14.12 2.80
N ALA A 272 18.88 -13.29 1.90
CA ALA A 272 19.23 -13.35 0.48
C ALA A 272 20.69 -12.88 0.28
N PRO A 273 21.61 -13.71 -0.22
CA PRO A 273 22.96 -13.27 -0.52
C PRO A 273 22.88 -12.16 -1.56
N THR A 274 23.49 -11.01 -1.27
CA THR A 274 23.75 -10.00 -2.28
C THR A 274 24.46 -10.70 -3.44
N ALA A 275 23.85 -10.69 -4.62
CA ALA A 275 24.38 -11.33 -5.83
C ALA A 275 25.83 -10.91 -6.17
N GLU A 276 26.30 -9.83 -5.54
CA GLU A 276 27.68 -9.35 -5.51
C GLU A 276 28.70 -10.37 -4.95
N ALA A 277 28.33 -11.20 -3.96
CA ALA A 277 29.22 -12.24 -3.42
C ALA A 277 29.40 -13.45 -4.37
N ALA A 278 28.36 -13.78 -5.15
CA ALA A 278 28.43 -14.86 -6.14
C ALA A 278 29.18 -14.43 -7.42
N ALA A 279 29.09 -13.15 -7.80
CA ALA A 279 29.84 -12.60 -8.93
C ALA A 279 31.36 -12.49 -8.65
N ALA A 280 31.75 -12.26 -7.39
CA ALA A 280 33.15 -12.18 -6.98
C ALA A 280 33.88 -13.54 -6.98
N ALA A 281 33.14 -14.65 -7.00
CA ALA A 281 33.70 -16.01 -6.96
C ALA A 281 33.91 -16.64 -8.36
N SER A 282 33.62 -15.91 -9.46
CA SER A 282 33.94 -16.38 -10.81
C SER A 282 35.37 -15.98 -11.17
N PRO A 283 36.38 -16.89 -11.10
CA PRO A 283 37.72 -16.56 -11.55
C PRO A 283 37.68 -16.24 -13.04
N ALA A 284 38.12 -15.03 -13.38
CA ALA A 284 38.40 -14.64 -14.74
C ALA A 284 39.47 -15.59 -15.31
N THR A 285 39.03 -16.61 -16.06
CA THR A 285 39.88 -17.36 -16.97
C THR A 285 40.23 -16.43 -18.14
N ALA A 286 41.24 -15.59 -17.93
CA ALA A 286 41.95 -14.93 -19.01
C ALA A 286 42.93 -15.94 -19.61
N GLY A 287 42.63 -16.37 -20.84
CA GLY A 287 43.61 -16.97 -21.74
C GLY A 287 44.41 -15.91 -22.49
#